data_AF-A0A8H6LZ92-F1
#
_entry.id   AF-A0A8H6LZ92-F1
#
_cell.length_a   1.000
_cell.length_b   1.000
_cell.length_c   1.000
_cell.angle_alpha   90.00
_cell.angle_beta   90.00
_cell.angle_gamma   90.00
#
_symmetry.space_group_name_H-M   'P 1'
#
loop_
_entity.id
_entity.type
_entity.pdbx_description
1 polymer ?
#
loop_
_entity_poly.entity_id
_entity_poly.type
_entity_poly.pdbx_seq_one_letter_code
_entity_poly.pdbx_strand_id
1 'polypeptide(L)'
;MPEAPEVFSFLRKVQRVIEKEKTMSAGPAGAAQTEPEARLVMFPRVFAVGTQSKAYSSISLDDSRFDHTLEPAGVIPDICSHWDLVKAKSNSCTYLVDRALAPGPLLAAIRGKCLVLAAGHHAITISFGLEACLYVVSLSDFYAILQGDCPGPNEDTDKAAELRSFKLPPHLIEPGSEVGGIGHCVNIFCAFLMKQHAVILTDFSRLVRLRVISRSAPWMAKDLEVGTEWWENVLWREFPDGPDWLRLLSQSGPLALCGSPSARSSSKHSEPITKSITTSRAMAFGGFGRHLANDFLFTVAIHPGMSAYAVCSDKAMWVRLRNGILPFMKTWRSKEFISRCLNDTNSLNPFAFNHASNMHYLSTYTKVYKKKYVRVGSELYSLYAQLGYLDSSHTIGQPYFGPMATASVDRYCDLEVHMDCVKKLEVYTAIVALPPKPDMWYTIPSNTWTDIQDKGNATTVGPASFREVIQNKLKANSEAMKPKPGRPAKVKTGKRGRPTTTHSASKYMRKHSNQTAISRSRKVDTADESEDEAGGNGVIVSSGTSPIKTRAARRNMLQI
;
A
#
# COMPACT_ATOMS: atom_id res chain seq x y z
N MET A 1 -4.53 1.23 -5.78
CA MET A 1 -5.09 -0.06 -5.35
C MET A 1 -4.07 -0.73 -4.46
N PRO A 2 -4.44 -1.11 -3.24
CA PRO A 2 -3.61 -1.97 -2.40
C PRO A 2 -3.12 -3.19 -3.17
N GLU A 3 -1.81 -3.44 -3.09
CA GLU A 3 -1.18 -4.60 -3.68
C GLU A 3 -0.79 -5.58 -2.56
N ALA A 4 -0.02 -6.62 -2.85
CA ALA A 4 0.35 -7.63 -1.87
C ALA A 4 0.87 -7.10 -0.50
N PRO A 5 1.78 -6.11 -0.41
CA PRO A 5 2.30 -5.63 0.87
C PRO A 5 1.24 -4.90 1.70
N GLU A 6 0.37 -4.11 1.08
CA GLU A 6 -0.71 -3.42 1.79
C GLU A 6 -1.78 -4.40 2.27
N VAL A 7 -2.20 -5.34 1.42
CA VAL A 7 -3.20 -6.36 1.80
C VAL A 7 -2.67 -7.27 2.91
N PHE A 8 -1.38 -7.63 2.86
CA PHE A 8 -0.73 -8.36 3.95
C PHE A 8 -0.64 -7.54 5.23
N SER A 9 -0.39 -6.23 5.15
CA SER A 9 -0.47 -5.33 6.31
C SER A 9 -1.84 -5.41 6.99
N PHE A 10 -2.91 -5.39 6.20
CA PHE A 10 -4.26 -5.48 6.73
C PHE A 10 -4.52 -6.82 7.42
N LEU A 11 -4.11 -7.94 6.82
CA LEU A 11 -4.17 -9.25 7.45
C LEU A 11 -3.45 -9.26 8.80
N ARG A 12 -2.24 -8.68 8.88
CA ARG A 12 -1.46 -8.60 10.13
C ARG A 12 -2.15 -7.75 11.19
N LYS A 13 -2.81 -6.65 10.82
CA LYS A 13 -3.61 -5.84 11.76
C LYS A 13 -4.74 -6.67 12.38
N VAL A 14 -5.46 -7.43 11.57
CA VAL A 14 -6.55 -8.30 12.03
C VAL A 14 -6.03 -9.42 12.95
N GLN A 15 -4.95 -10.10 12.56
CA GLN A 15 -4.34 -11.13 13.40
C GLN A 15 -3.87 -10.60 14.76
N ARG A 16 -3.25 -9.41 14.79
CA ARG A 16 -2.81 -8.79 16.05
C ARG A 16 -3.97 -8.44 16.98
N VAL A 17 -5.09 -7.95 16.45
CA VAL A 17 -6.24 -7.62 17.32
C VAL A 17 -6.92 -8.88 17.85
N ILE A 18 -6.98 -9.96 17.06
CA ILE A 18 -7.43 -11.28 17.52
C ILE A 18 -6.54 -11.77 18.67
N GLU A 19 -5.22 -11.75 18.49
CA GLU A 19 -4.26 -12.11 19.54
C GLU A 19 -4.43 -11.25 20.80
N LYS A 20 -4.59 -9.93 20.62
CA LYS A 20 -4.81 -8.99 21.72
C LYS A 20 -6.08 -9.32 22.50
N GLU A 21 -7.21 -9.54 21.84
CA GLU A 21 -8.49 -9.91 22.48
C GLU A 21 -8.42 -11.25 23.20
N LYS A 22 -7.70 -12.24 22.62
CA LYS A 22 -7.40 -13.51 23.30
C LYS A 22 -6.67 -13.27 24.63
N THR A 23 -5.63 -12.42 24.63
CA THR A 23 -4.88 -12.11 25.86
C THR A 23 -5.71 -11.34 26.90
N MET A 24 -6.66 -10.51 26.48
CA MET A 24 -7.53 -9.75 27.39
C MET A 24 -8.67 -10.59 27.96
N SER A 25 -9.04 -11.68 27.27
CA SER A 25 -10.13 -12.58 27.67
C SER A 25 -9.65 -13.81 28.45
N ALA A 26 -8.36 -14.12 28.41
CA ALA A 26 -7.75 -15.12 29.28
C ALA A 26 -7.87 -14.65 30.74
N GLY A 27 -8.85 -15.19 31.47
CA GLY A 27 -8.96 -15.02 32.93
C GLY A 27 -7.76 -15.63 33.69
N PRO A 28 -7.79 -15.66 35.04
CA PRO A 28 -6.75 -16.32 35.81
C PRO A 28 -6.55 -17.78 35.35
N ALA A 29 -5.31 -18.25 35.41
CA ALA A 29 -4.83 -19.49 34.77
C ALA A 29 -5.78 -20.69 34.96
N GLY A 30 -6.40 -21.16 33.87
CA GLY A 30 -7.24 -22.36 33.86
C GLY A 30 -8.47 -22.33 32.94
N ALA A 31 -8.92 -21.16 32.50
CA ALA A 31 -10.04 -21.06 31.54
C ALA A 31 -9.60 -21.42 30.11
N ALA A 32 -10.38 -22.26 29.42
CA ALA A 32 -10.18 -22.57 28.01
C ALA A 32 -10.12 -21.27 27.18
N GLN A 33 -9.07 -21.08 26.40
CA GLN A 33 -8.94 -19.93 25.51
C GLN A 33 -9.96 -20.04 24.38
N THR A 34 -11.09 -19.36 24.52
CA THR A 34 -12.07 -19.23 23.43
C THR A 34 -11.54 -18.26 22.39
N GLU A 35 -11.85 -18.53 21.11
CA GLU A 35 -11.52 -17.58 20.05
C GLU A 35 -12.37 -16.31 20.22
N PRO A 36 -11.80 -15.12 19.99
CA PRO A 36 -12.54 -13.89 20.17
C PRO A 36 -13.59 -13.81 19.08
N GLU A 37 -14.84 -13.70 19.52
CA GLU A 37 -15.96 -13.56 18.62
C GLU A 37 -16.04 -12.12 18.09
N ALA A 38 -16.48 -12.01 16.84
CA ALA A 38 -16.83 -10.76 16.21
C ALA A 38 -18.21 -10.86 15.58
N ARG A 39 -18.87 -9.71 15.46
CA ARG A 39 -20.13 -9.54 14.74
C ARG A 39 -19.93 -8.60 13.55
N LEU A 40 -20.40 -9.01 12.38
CA LEU A 40 -20.43 -8.13 11.20
C LEU A 40 -21.51 -7.05 11.35
N VAL A 41 -21.17 -5.82 10.96
CA VAL A 41 -22.08 -4.70 10.80
C VAL A 41 -21.79 -4.00 9.49
N MET A 42 -22.83 -3.68 8.73
CA MET A 42 -22.74 -3.00 7.43
C MET A 42 -23.25 -1.56 7.53
N PHE A 43 -22.66 -0.65 6.76
CA PHE A 43 -23.08 0.75 6.67
C PHE A 43 -23.33 1.17 5.21
N PRO A 44 -24.41 0.68 4.57
CA PRO A 44 -24.71 1.03 3.19
C PRO A 44 -24.82 2.52 2.91
N ARG A 45 -25.09 3.38 3.92
CA ARG A 45 -25.14 4.84 3.76
C ARG A 45 -23.88 5.45 3.14
N VAL A 46 -22.73 4.76 3.19
CA VAL A 46 -21.48 5.21 2.55
C VAL A 46 -21.24 4.65 1.14
N PHE A 47 -22.08 3.74 0.66
CA PHE A 47 -21.87 3.09 -0.63
C PHE A 47 -21.94 4.07 -1.79
N ALA A 48 -21.15 3.81 -2.82
CA ALA A 48 -21.15 4.66 -4.01
C ALA A 48 -22.52 4.64 -4.69
N VAL A 49 -22.90 5.79 -5.24
CA VAL A 49 -24.00 5.91 -6.20
C VAL A 49 -23.33 5.86 -7.57
N GLY A 50 -23.66 4.86 -8.39
CA GLY A 50 -23.16 4.79 -9.76
C GLY A 50 -23.48 6.04 -10.58
N THR A 51 -22.83 6.22 -11.73
CA THR A 51 -23.17 7.31 -12.65
C THR A 51 -24.20 6.85 -13.66
N GLN A 52 -24.89 7.79 -14.32
CA GLN A 52 -25.79 7.47 -15.45
C GLN A 52 -25.08 6.65 -16.54
N SER A 53 -23.79 6.92 -16.76
CA SER A 53 -22.95 6.24 -17.76
C SER A 53 -22.36 4.91 -17.30
N LYS A 54 -22.34 4.63 -16.00
CA LYS A 54 -21.72 3.43 -15.45
C LYS A 54 -22.37 3.04 -14.12
N ALA A 55 -23.19 1.99 -14.18
CA ALA A 55 -23.66 1.32 -12.98
C ALA A 55 -22.46 0.85 -12.16
N TYR A 56 -22.43 1.23 -10.89
CA TYR A 56 -21.40 0.84 -9.94
C TYR A 56 -22.10 0.38 -8.67
N SER A 57 -21.76 -0.83 -8.21
CA SER A 57 -22.23 -1.35 -6.92
C SER A 57 -21.05 -1.59 -6.00
N SER A 58 -21.18 -1.16 -4.75
CA SER A 58 -20.20 -1.45 -3.70
C SER A 58 -20.36 -2.87 -3.14
N ILE A 59 -21.50 -3.54 -3.35
CA ILE A 59 -21.81 -4.84 -2.75
C ILE A 59 -22.41 -5.81 -3.76
N SER A 60 -22.03 -7.07 -3.62
CA SER A 60 -22.67 -8.25 -4.21
C SER A 60 -22.93 -9.27 -3.09
N LEU A 61 -24.01 -10.02 -3.22
CA LEU A 61 -24.50 -10.92 -2.18
C LEU A 61 -24.69 -12.33 -2.76
N ASP A 62 -24.24 -13.34 -2.01
CA ASP A 62 -24.48 -14.76 -2.26
C ASP A 62 -24.98 -15.41 -0.96
N ASP A 63 -26.31 -15.46 -0.80
CA ASP A 63 -27.03 -16.08 0.31
C ASP A 63 -27.75 -17.37 -0.11
N SER A 64 -27.42 -17.91 -1.29
CA SER A 64 -28.04 -19.12 -1.86
C SER A 64 -27.97 -20.37 -0.97
N ARG A 65 -27.05 -20.38 0.00
CA ARG A 65 -26.82 -21.48 0.97
C ARG A 65 -27.16 -21.06 2.41
N PHE A 66 -27.89 -19.96 2.60
CA PHE A 66 -28.23 -19.40 3.91
C PHE A 66 -29.71 -19.58 4.22
N ASP A 67 -30.00 -20.11 5.40
CA ASP A 67 -31.34 -20.17 5.96
C ASP A 67 -31.59 -18.90 6.78
N HIS A 68 -32.42 -18.01 6.23
CA HIS A 68 -32.77 -16.73 6.88
C HIS A 68 -33.53 -16.90 8.20
N THR A 69 -34.03 -18.10 8.53
CA THR A 69 -34.68 -18.36 9.82
C THR A 69 -33.68 -18.41 10.98
N LEU A 70 -32.39 -18.60 10.71
CA LEU A 70 -31.32 -18.61 11.70
C LEU A 70 -31.04 -17.21 12.27
N GLU A 71 -31.31 -16.18 11.48
CA GLU A 71 -31.17 -14.77 11.86
C GLU A 71 -32.47 -14.06 11.47
N PRO A 72 -33.56 -14.27 12.23
CA PRO A 72 -34.83 -13.67 11.91
C PRO A 72 -34.73 -12.13 11.93
N ALA A 73 -35.58 -11.47 11.15
CA ALA A 73 -35.73 -10.02 11.26
C ALA A 73 -36.04 -9.67 12.73
N GLY A 74 -35.29 -8.73 13.29
CA GLY A 74 -35.28 -8.50 14.73
C GLY A 74 -35.18 -7.03 15.07
N VAL A 75 -34.70 -6.75 16.28
CA VAL A 75 -34.42 -5.37 16.70
C VAL A 75 -33.30 -4.84 15.82
N ILE A 76 -33.61 -3.79 15.06
CA ILE A 76 -32.65 -3.04 14.26
C ILE A 76 -31.55 -2.55 15.21
N PRO A 77 -30.26 -2.83 14.94
CA PRO A 77 -29.19 -2.38 15.80
C PRO A 77 -29.22 -0.86 16.01
N ASP A 78 -28.99 -0.37 17.24
CA ASP A 78 -29.00 1.07 17.56
C ASP A 78 -28.04 1.92 16.70
N ILE A 79 -27.03 1.27 16.10
CA ILE A 79 -26.05 1.88 15.19
C ILE A 79 -26.54 2.06 13.75
N CYS A 80 -27.64 1.39 13.38
CA CYS A 80 -28.23 1.48 12.06
C CYS A 80 -29.04 2.76 11.93
N SER A 81 -28.81 3.52 10.86
CA SER A 81 -29.61 4.71 10.54
C SER A 81 -30.68 4.39 9.51
N HIS A 82 -31.66 5.29 9.38
CA HIS A 82 -32.63 5.25 8.28
C HIS A 82 -31.93 5.24 6.90
N TRP A 83 -30.81 5.95 6.74
CA TRP A 83 -30.05 5.99 5.48
C TRP A 83 -29.46 4.65 5.09
N ASP A 84 -29.04 3.84 6.06
CA ASP A 84 -28.57 2.48 5.79
C ASP A 84 -29.70 1.60 5.26
N LEU A 85 -30.89 1.67 5.85
CA LEU A 85 -32.03 0.85 5.43
C LEU A 85 -32.47 1.20 4.00
N VAL A 86 -32.56 2.49 3.69
CA VAL A 86 -32.88 2.97 2.33
C VAL A 86 -31.86 2.45 1.33
N LYS A 87 -30.56 2.61 1.64
CA LYS A 87 -29.50 2.22 0.73
C LYS A 87 -29.38 0.69 0.64
N ALA A 88 -29.59 -0.04 1.73
CA ALA A 88 -29.60 -1.49 1.75
C ALA A 88 -30.71 -2.08 0.87
N LYS A 89 -31.90 -1.48 0.91
CA LYS A 89 -33.02 -1.87 0.03
C LYS A 89 -32.66 -1.72 -1.45
N SER A 90 -32.05 -0.61 -1.83
CA SER A 90 -31.61 -0.38 -3.22
C SER A 90 -30.45 -1.28 -3.67
N ASN A 91 -29.68 -1.84 -2.73
CA ASN A 91 -28.56 -2.75 -3.01
C ASN A 91 -28.88 -4.22 -2.70
N SER A 92 -30.16 -4.55 -2.46
CA SER A 92 -30.62 -5.91 -2.13
C SER A 92 -29.86 -6.57 -0.97
N CYS A 93 -29.49 -5.79 0.05
CA CYS A 93 -28.73 -6.27 1.20
C CYS A 93 -29.38 -5.93 2.55
N THR A 94 -30.70 -5.72 2.57
CA THR A 94 -31.46 -5.31 3.77
C THR A 94 -31.27 -6.25 4.96
N TYR A 95 -31.23 -7.56 4.74
CA TYR A 95 -31.10 -8.53 5.84
C TYR A 95 -29.75 -8.44 6.59
N LEU A 96 -28.73 -7.83 5.98
CA LEU A 96 -27.42 -7.59 6.63
C LEU A 96 -27.42 -6.35 7.55
N VAL A 97 -28.55 -5.63 7.62
CA VAL A 97 -28.65 -4.30 8.25
C VAL A 97 -29.83 -4.23 9.22
N ASP A 98 -30.97 -4.81 8.86
CA ASP A 98 -32.22 -4.72 9.63
C ASP A 98 -32.27 -5.65 10.86
N ARG A 99 -31.15 -6.31 11.20
CA ARG A 99 -31.03 -7.23 12.34
C ARG A 99 -29.60 -7.30 12.86
N ALA A 100 -29.44 -7.81 14.07
CA ALA A 100 -28.14 -8.16 14.61
C ALA A 100 -27.69 -9.52 14.07
N LEU A 101 -26.55 -9.55 13.37
CA LEU A 101 -25.98 -10.78 12.84
C LEU A 101 -25.34 -11.62 13.96
N ALA A 102 -25.36 -12.94 13.80
CA ALA A 102 -24.80 -13.87 14.77
C ALA A 102 -23.27 -13.65 14.88
N PRO A 103 -22.74 -13.58 16.10
CA PRO A 103 -21.30 -13.51 16.29
C PRO A 103 -20.65 -14.87 15.97
N GLY A 104 -19.35 -14.84 15.68
CA GLY A 104 -18.51 -16.03 15.63
C GLY A 104 -17.04 -15.65 15.57
N PRO A 105 -16.11 -16.62 15.56
CA PRO A 105 -14.68 -16.34 15.51
C PRO A 105 -14.34 -15.40 14.34
N LEU A 106 -13.53 -14.37 14.59
CA LEU A 106 -13.04 -13.51 13.50
C LEU A 106 -11.94 -14.23 12.73
N LEU A 107 -12.20 -14.51 11.45
CA LEU A 107 -11.29 -15.22 10.56
C LEU A 107 -10.84 -14.30 9.43
N ALA A 108 -9.62 -14.49 8.94
CA ALA A 108 -9.06 -13.69 7.86
C ALA A 108 -8.10 -14.48 6.97
N ALA A 109 -8.22 -14.30 5.66
CA ALA A 109 -7.27 -14.86 4.68
C ALA A 109 -7.11 -13.96 3.47
N ILE A 110 -5.98 -14.08 2.76
CA ILE A 110 -5.66 -13.25 1.59
C ILE A 110 -5.45 -14.12 0.36
N ARG A 111 -5.87 -13.63 -0.81
CA ARG A 111 -5.49 -14.19 -2.12
C ARG A 111 -5.23 -13.02 -3.07
N GLY A 112 -3.99 -12.93 -3.55
CA GLY A 112 -3.55 -11.84 -4.39
C GLY A 112 -3.80 -10.47 -3.74
N LYS A 113 -4.63 -9.64 -4.37
CA LYS A 113 -4.99 -8.28 -3.91
C LYS A 113 -6.30 -8.23 -3.12
N CYS A 114 -6.85 -9.38 -2.78
CA CYS A 114 -8.12 -9.52 -2.07
C CYS A 114 -7.89 -10.05 -0.65
N LEU A 115 -8.76 -9.63 0.27
CA LEU A 115 -8.84 -10.13 1.64
C LEU A 115 -10.25 -10.68 1.86
N VAL A 116 -10.37 -11.83 2.51
CA VAL A 116 -11.61 -12.30 3.10
C VAL A 116 -11.58 -12.08 4.60
N LEU A 117 -12.67 -11.56 5.16
CA LEU A 117 -12.95 -11.52 6.59
C LEU A 117 -14.24 -12.30 6.85
N ALA A 118 -14.28 -13.18 7.83
CA ALA A 118 -15.47 -13.96 8.15
C ALA A 118 -15.75 -13.98 9.65
N ALA A 119 -17.03 -13.99 10.01
CA ALA A 119 -17.51 -14.15 11.38
C ALA A 119 -18.98 -14.61 11.35
N GLY A 120 -19.35 -15.51 12.26
CA GLY A 120 -20.69 -16.09 12.30
C GLY A 120 -21.05 -16.74 10.96
N HIS A 121 -22.22 -16.43 10.42
CA HIS A 121 -22.72 -16.98 9.15
C HIS A 121 -22.16 -16.31 7.89
N HIS A 122 -21.38 -15.23 8.03
CA HIS A 122 -21.04 -14.35 6.90
C HIS A 122 -19.53 -14.26 6.68
N ALA A 123 -19.14 -14.27 5.40
CA ALA A 123 -17.81 -13.91 4.94
C ALA A 123 -17.89 -12.76 3.94
N ILE A 124 -16.98 -11.81 4.04
CA ILE A 124 -16.83 -10.69 3.10
C ILE A 124 -15.51 -10.83 2.38
N THR A 125 -15.57 -11.01 1.07
CA THR A 125 -14.39 -10.86 0.21
C THR A 125 -14.31 -9.40 -0.26
N ILE A 126 -13.14 -8.80 -0.08
CA ILE A 126 -12.91 -7.37 -0.23
C ILE A 126 -11.93 -7.14 -1.38
N SER A 127 -12.39 -6.39 -2.39
CA SER A 127 -11.54 -5.77 -3.42
C SER A 127 -11.37 -4.29 -3.05
N PHE A 128 -10.18 -3.90 -2.60
CA PHE A 128 -9.91 -2.60 -1.97
C PHE A 128 -9.95 -1.36 -2.90
N GLY A 129 -10.26 -1.49 -4.18
CA GLY A 129 -10.35 -0.33 -5.07
C GLY A 129 -9.04 0.45 -5.11
N LEU A 130 -9.05 1.78 -5.02
CA LEU A 130 -7.82 2.57 -5.07
C LEU A 130 -7.21 2.84 -3.68
N GLU A 131 -8.04 3.21 -2.71
CA GLU A 131 -7.62 3.79 -1.43
C GLU A 131 -8.29 3.12 -0.21
N ALA A 132 -9.05 2.03 -0.39
CA ALA A 132 -9.67 1.38 0.74
C ALA A 132 -8.63 0.74 1.66
N CYS A 133 -8.89 0.73 2.97
CA CYS A 133 -7.99 0.15 3.95
C CYS A 133 -8.71 -0.31 5.22
N LEU A 134 -7.98 -1.03 6.07
CA LEU A 134 -8.47 -1.51 7.36
C LEU A 134 -7.80 -0.80 8.53
N TYR A 135 -8.62 -0.41 9.50
CA TYR A 135 -8.20 0.10 10.80
C TYR A 135 -8.73 -0.76 11.92
N VAL A 136 -7.98 -0.80 13.02
CA VAL A 136 -8.42 -1.37 14.29
C VAL A 136 -8.59 -0.20 15.23
N VAL A 137 -9.80 -0.01 15.75
CA VAL A 137 -10.15 1.07 16.67
C VAL A 137 -10.68 0.48 17.97
N SER A 138 -10.66 1.24 19.06
CA SER A 138 -11.39 0.83 20.26
C SER A 138 -12.89 0.88 19.98
N LEU A 139 -13.67 0.03 20.67
CA LEU A 139 -15.12 0.02 20.48
C LEU A 139 -15.75 1.36 20.90
N SER A 140 -15.17 2.04 21.89
CA SER A 140 -15.56 3.41 22.28
C SER A 140 -15.32 4.41 21.15
N ASP A 141 -14.15 4.39 20.52
CA ASP A 141 -13.83 5.29 19.41
C ASP A 141 -14.72 5.01 18.20
N PHE A 142 -15.02 3.74 17.93
CA PHE A 142 -15.94 3.34 16.88
C PHE A 142 -17.31 4.00 17.05
N TYR A 143 -17.94 3.88 18.22
CA TYR A 143 -19.23 4.52 18.47
C TYR A 143 -19.15 6.05 18.42
N ALA A 144 -18.05 6.65 18.91
CA ALA A 144 -17.83 8.09 18.82
C ALA A 144 -17.73 8.58 17.35
N ILE A 145 -17.11 7.79 16.45
CA ILE A 145 -17.06 8.10 15.02
C ILE A 145 -18.48 8.05 14.41
N LEU A 146 -19.29 7.05 14.77
CA LEU A 146 -20.65 6.91 14.23
C LEU A 146 -21.58 8.07 14.62
N GLN A 147 -21.35 8.70 15.77
CA GLN A 147 -22.06 9.92 16.18
C GLN A 147 -21.74 11.12 15.27
N GLY A 148 -20.63 11.08 14.54
CA GLY A 148 -20.20 12.11 13.60
C GLY A 148 -20.83 12.03 12.21
N ASP A 149 -21.92 11.28 12.03
CA ASP A 149 -22.56 11.07 10.72
C ASP A 149 -23.02 12.39 10.07
N CYS A 150 -22.54 12.65 8.85
CA CYS A 150 -22.75 13.90 8.11
C CYS A 150 -22.92 13.66 6.61
N PRO A 151 -23.48 14.62 5.86
CA PRO A 151 -23.42 14.61 4.39
C PRO A 151 -21.97 14.52 3.90
N GLY A 152 -21.77 13.88 2.74
CA GLY A 152 -20.45 13.71 2.13
C GLY A 152 -19.92 14.96 1.42
N PRO A 153 -18.68 14.91 0.93
CA PRO A 153 -18.10 15.97 0.11
C PRO A 153 -18.64 15.90 -1.32
N ASN A 154 -19.83 16.46 -1.56
CA ASN A 154 -20.31 16.74 -2.91
C ASN A 154 -20.78 18.19 -3.00
N GLU A 155 -20.54 18.83 -4.14
CA GLU A 155 -21.03 20.18 -4.41
C GLU A 155 -22.56 20.18 -4.54
N ASP A 156 -23.12 19.09 -5.08
CA ASP A 156 -24.55 18.82 -5.11
C ASP A 156 -25.02 18.36 -3.72
N THR A 157 -25.89 19.16 -3.10
CA THR A 157 -26.40 18.95 -1.75
C THR A 157 -27.23 17.68 -1.62
N ASP A 158 -27.97 17.30 -2.65
CA ASP A 158 -28.82 16.11 -2.62
C ASP A 158 -27.94 14.86 -2.71
N LYS A 159 -26.98 14.89 -3.62
CA LYS A 159 -25.97 13.83 -3.73
C LYS A 159 -25.08 13.73 -2.49
N ALA A 160 -24.74 14.87 -1.86
CA ALA A 160 -24.02 14.89 -0.60
C ALA A 160 -24.83 14.27 0.54
N ALA A 161 -26.13 14.54 0.60
CA ALA A 161 -27.03 13.96 1.59
C ALA A 161 -27.13 12.44 1.45
N GLU A 162 -27.16 11.92 0.21
CA GLU A 162 -27.15 10.49 -0.07
C GLU A 162 -25.81 9.81 0.23
N LEU A 163 -24.69 10.48 -0.07
CA LEU A 163 -23.35 9.94 0.14
C LEU A 163 -22.81 10.30 1.52
N ARG A 164 -23.39 9.72 2.57
CA ARG A 164 -23.01 10.00 3.97
C ARG A 164 -21.54 9.68 4.28
N SER A 165 -20.97 10.36 5.26
CA SER A 165 -19.61 10.23 5.78
C SER A 165 -19.60 10.39 7.31
N PHE A 166 -18.54 10.01 8.00
CA PHE A 166 -18.42 10.17 9.46
C PHE A 166 -17.29 11.13 9.82
N LYS A 167 -17.58 12.20 10.56
CA LYS A 167 -16.55 13.11 11.09
C LYS A 167 -15.72 12.39 12.16
N LEU A 168 -14.41 12.53 12.09
CA LEU A 168 -13.52 12.03 13.14
C LEU A 168 -13.68 12.87 14.42
N PRO A 169 -13.82 12.24 15.59
CA PRO A 169 -13.75 12.92 16.88
C PRO A 169 -12.43 13.70 17.05
N PRO A 170 -12.42 14.85 17.76
CA PRO A 170 -11.22 15.67 17.90
C PRO A 170 -9.99 14.94 18.46
N HIS A 171 -10.15 13.96 19.34
CA HIS A 171 -9.03 13.19 19.89
C HIS A 171 -8.41 12.19 18.90
N LEU A 172 -9.09 11.93 17.78
CA LEU A 172 -8.59 11.13 16.66
C LEU A 172 -7.97 12.00 15.54
N ILE A 173 -7.85 13.31 15.77
CA ILE A 173 -7.23 14.26 14.84
C ILE A 173 -5.89 14.70 15.43
N GLU A 174 -4.81 14.52 14.68
CA GLU A 174 -3.48 14.93 15.13
C GLU A 174 -3.36 16.46 15.15
N PRO A 175 -2.96 17.09 16.29
CA PRO A 175 -2.87 18.55 16.38
C PRO A 175 -1.88 19.15 15.38
N GLY A 176 -2.34 20.07 14.53
CA GLY A 176 -1.51 20.68 13.48
C GLY A 176 -1.44 19.88 12.17
N SER A 177 -2.32 18.90 12.00
CA SER A 177 -2.63 18.28 10.71
C SER A 177 -3.49 19.20 9.82
N GLU A 178 -3.63 18.83 8.54
CA GLU A 178 -4.42 19.62 7.57
C GLU A 178 -5.90 19.33 7.66
N VAL A 179 -6.67 20.34 8.08
CA VAL A 179 -8.12 20.33 7.97
C VAL A 179 -8.47 20.69 6.52
N GLY A 180 -8.90 19.69 5.74
CA GLY A 180 -9.53 19.93 4.44
C GLY A 180 -10.89 20.63 4.59
N GLY A 181 -11.52 21.04 3.47
CA GLY A 181 -12.75 21.86 3.51
C GLY A 181 -13.90 21.31 4.37
N ILE A 182 -14.17 20.00 4.31
CA ILE A 182 -15.21 19.33 5.11
C ILE A 182 -14.72 18.78 6.47
N GLY A 183 -13.47 19.06 6.83
CA GLY A 183 -12.81 18.47 8.00
C GLY A 183 -12.32 17.04 7.78
N HIS A 184 -11.85 16.40 8.85
CA HIS A 184 -11.42 15.01 8.82
C HIS A 184 -12.63 14.09 8.88
N CYS A 185 -12.89 13.39 7.78
CA CYS A 185 -13.99 12.43 7.66
C CYS A 185 -13.47 11.06 7.25
N VAL A 186 -14.20 10.02 7.63
CA VAL A 186 -13.97 8.64 7.24
C VAL A 186 -15.27 8.03 6.70
N ASN A 187 -15.16 7.16 5.70
CA ASN A 187 -16.31 6.43 5.15
C ASN A 187 -16.17 4.97 5.57
N ILE A 188 -16.91 4.53 6.59
CA ILE A 188 -16.88 3.16 7.08
C ILE A 188 -17.91 2.35 6.30
N PHE A 189 -17.48 1.32 5.56
CA PHE A 189 -18.36 0.46 4.75
C PHE A 189 -18.94 -0.70 5.56
N CYS A 190 -18.11 -1.29 6.40
CA CYS A 190 -18.48 -2.35 7.32
C CYS A 190 -17.50 -2.40 8.50
N ALA A 191 -17.93 -3.04 9.57
CA ALA A 191 -17.11 -3.27 10.76
C ALA A 191 -17.31 -4.70 11.28
N PHE A 192 -16.26 -5.28 11.85
CA PHE A 192 -16.33 -6.48 12.68
C PHE A 192 -16.16 -6.07 14.13
N LEU A 193 -17.25 -6.09 14.89
CA LEU A 193 -17.32 -5.66 16.28
C LEU A 193 -16.90 -6.81 17.19
N MET A 194 -15.83 -6.61 17.95
CA MET A 194 -15.34 -7.52 18.97
C MET A 194 -15.68 -6.96 20.36
N LYS A 195 -15.21 -7.63 21.42
CA LYS A 195 -15.48 -7.22 22.80
C LYS A 195 -14.98 -5.82 23.13
N GLN A 196 -13.75 -5.47 22.74
CA GLN A 196 -13.14 -4.17 23.06
C GLN A 196 -12.69 -3.37 21.84
N HIS A 197 -12.64 -4.01 20.68
CA HIS A 197 -12.17 -3.41 19.43
C HIS A 197 -13.18 -3.56 18.30
N ALA A 198 -13.05 -2.73 17.29
CA ALA A 198 -13.70 -2.91 16.01
C ALA A 198 -12.65 -2.90 14.90
N VAL A 199 -12.75 -3.86 13.98
CA VAL A 199 -12.03 -3.82 12.70
C VAL A 199 -12.91 -3.13 11.69
N ILE A 200 -12.54 -1.93 11.25
CA ILE A 200 -13.34 -1.12 10.33
C ILE A 200 -12.72 -1.09 8.93
N LEU A 201 -13.55 -1.26 7.91
CA LEU A 201 -13.21 -1.09 6.50
C LEU A 201 -13.59 0.30 6.05
N THR A 202 -12.59 1.07 5.60
CA THR A 202 -12.79 2.45 5.17
C THR A 202 -12.38 2.62 3.72
N ASP A 203 -13.07 3.52 3.02
CA ASP A 203 -12.65 3.96 1.69
C ASP A 203 -13.13 5.37 1.37
N PHE A 204 -12.19 6.31 1.32
CA PHE A 204 -12.49 7.67 0.90
C PHE A 204 -13.07 7.73 -0.53
N SER A 205 -12.50 6.97 -1.46
CA SER A 205 -12.86 7.03 -2.89
C SER A 205 -14.16 6.28 -3.20
N ARG A 206 -14.68 5.49 -2.26
CA ARG A 206 -15.88 4.63 -2.42
C ARG A 206 -15.79 3.68 -3.62
N LEU A 207 -14.57 3.22 -3.93
CA LEU A 207 -14.25 2.27 -4.99
C LEU A 207 -14.04 0.83 -4.47
N VAL A 208 -14.18 0.61 -3.17
CA VAL A 208 -14.19 -0.71 -2.55
C VAL A 208 -15.39 -1.50 -3.05
N ARG A 209 -15.14 -2.79 -3.33
CA ARG A 209 -16.18 -3.75 -3.71
C ARG A 209 -16.18 -4.90 -2.74
N LEU A 210 -17.38 -5.26 -2.30
CA LEU A 210 -17.64 -6.28 -1.30
C LEU A 210 -18.42 -7.42 -1.95
N ARG A 211 -18.03 -8.65 -1.64
CA ARG A 211 -18.83 -9.85 -1.92
C ARG A 211 -19.14 -10.51 -0.59
N VAL A 212 -20.40 -10.45 -0.17
CA VAL A 212 -20.87 -11.10 1.05
C VAL A 212 -21.37 -12.49 0.70
N ILE A 213 -20.86 -13.49 1.40
CA ILE A 213 -21.23 -14.90 1.23
C ILE A 213 -21.79 -15.38 2.56
N SER A 214 -23.06 -15.78 2.55
CA SER A 214 -23.76 -16.25 3.75
C SER A 214 -24.08 -17.73 3.63
N ARG A 215 -23.98 -18.45 4.76
CA ARG A 215 -24.29 -19.88 4.81
C ARG A 215 -24.83 -20.31 6.17
N SER A 216 -25.69 -21.33 6.19
CA SER A 216 -26.36 -21.77 7.41
C SER A 216 -25.41 -22.29 8.49
N ALA A 217 -24.25 -22.81 8.12
CA ALA A 217 -23.21 -23.18 9.08
C ALA A 217 -22.27 -21.99 9.34
N PRO A 218 -21.90 -21.66 10.60
CA PRO A 218 -20.92 -20.62 10.86
C PRO A 218 -19.58 -20.88 10.17
N TRP A 219 -18.88 -19.84 9.75
CA TRP A 219 -17.54 -19.93 9.15
C TRP A 219 -16.50 -20.40 10.19
N MET A 220 -15.67 -21.35 9.78
CA MET A 220 -14.59 -21.91 10.58
C MET A 220 -13.24 -21.70 9.88
N ALA A 221 -12.13 -21.72 10.64
CA ALA A 221 -10.79 -21.54 10.09
C ALA A 221 -10.50 -22.50 8.92
N LYS A 222 -10.94 -23.76 9.04
CA LYS A 222 -10.80 -24.79 8.00
C LYS A 222 -11.46 -24.40 6.66
N ASP A 223 -12.50 -23.57 6.67
CA ASP A 223 -13.19 -23.16 5.44
C ASP A 223 -12.38 -22.13 4.61
N LEU A 224 -11.39 -21.49 5.23
CA LEU A 224 -10.50 -20.52 4.59
C LEU A 224 -9.15 -21.15 4.20
N GLU A 225 -9.02 -22.47 4.36
CA GLU A 225 -7.82 -23.21 3.96
C GLU A 225 -7.78 -23.44 2.45
N VAL A 226 -6.56 -23.42 1.91
CA VAL A 226 -6.29 -23.65 0.49
C VAL A 226 -6.70 -25.09 0.11
N GLY A 227 -7.30 -25.26 -1.07
CA GLY A 227 -7.75 -26.56 -1.56
C GLY A 227 -9.18 -26.96 -1.11
N THR A 228 -9.83 -26.15 -0.28
CA THR A 228 -11.25 -26.35 0.04
C THR A 228 -12.16 -25.89 -1.10
N GLU A 229 -13.38 -26.43 -1.19
CA GLU A 229 -14.40 -25.97 -2.16
C GLU A 229 -14.64 -24.46 -2.04
N TRP A 230 -14.70 -23.96 -0.81
CA TRP A 230 -14.89 -22.54 -0.51
C TRP A 230 -13.75 -21.70 -1.06
N TRP A 231 -12.51 -22.11 -0.82
CA TRP A 231 -11.33 -21.41 -1.31
C TRP A 231 -11.22 -21.43 -2.82
N GLU A 232 -11.46 -22.56 -3.49
CA GLU A 232 -11.23 -22.64 -4.94
C GLU A 232 -12.36 -22.00 -5.75
N ASN A 233 -13.62 -22.18 -5.32
CA ASN A 233 -14.77 -21.93 -6.18
C ASN A 233 -15.70 -20.81 -5.71
N VAL A 234 -15.64 -20.38 -4.44
CA VAL A 234 -16.67 -19.50 -3.86
C VAL A 234 -16.11 -18.15 -3.42
N LEU A 235 -15.11 -18.14 -2.54
CA LEU A 235 -14.62 -16.91 -1.90
C LEU A 235 -14.13 -15.87 -2.93
N TRP A 236 -13.34 -16.31 -3.91
CA TRP A 236 -12.65 -15.40 -4.83
C TRP A 236 -13.33 -15.28 -6.20
N ARG A 237 -14.54 -15.83 -6.36
CA ARG A 237 -15.24 -15.90 -7.66
C ARG A 237 -15.48 -14.53 -8.27
N GLU A 238 -15.92 -13.56 -7.47
CA GLU A 238 -16.22 -12.18 -7.92
C GLU A 238 -14.97 -11.37 -8.21
N PHE A 239 -13.93 -11.61 -7.41
CA PHE A 239 -12.67 -10.89 -7.47
C PHE A 239 -11.54 -11.87 -7.74
N PRO A 240 -11.53 -12.47 -8.95
CA PRO A 240 -10.55 -13.47 -9.30
C PRO A 240 -9.18 -12.78 -9.36
N ASP A 241 -8.20 -13.33 -8.65
CA ASP A 241 -6.80 -12.94 -8.76
C ASP A 241 -5.90 -14.19 -8.80
N GLY A 242 -4.67 -14.01 -9.28
CA GLY A 242 -3.73 -15.12 -9.39
C GLY A 242 -3.38 -15.79 -8.06
N PRO A 243 -2.57 -16.86 -8.09
CA PRO A 243 -2.29 -17.66 -6.90
C PRO A 243 -1.60 -16.85 -5.81
N ASP A 244 -1.84 -17.20 -4.54
CA ASP A 244 -0.95 -16.78 -3.44
C ASP A 244 0.38 -17.53 -3.60
N TRP A 245 1.37 -16.88 -4.22
CA TRP A 245 2.71 -17.42 -4.46
C TRP A 245 3.40 -18.04 -3.25
N LEU A 246 2.99 -17.68 -2.02
CA LEU A 246 3.61 -18.16 -0.79
C LEU A 246 2.88 -19.35 -0.16
N ARG A 247 1.58 -19.50 -0.42
CA ARG A 247 0.77 -20.64 0.07
C ARG A 247 0.58 -21.71 -1.00
N LEU A 248 0.42 -21.27 -2.25
CA LEU A 248 0.33 -22.10 -3.43
C LEU A 248 1.69 -22.05 -4.14
N LEU A 249 2.57 -22.99 -3.82
CA LEU A 249 3.77 -23.26 -4.62
C LEU A 249 3.36 -23.96 -5.93
N SER A 250 2.38 -23.44 -6.65
CA SER A 250 1.94 -24.01 -7.90
C SER A 250 2.87 -23.51 -9.00
N GLN A 251 3.71 -24.41 -9.54
CA GLN A 251 4.51 -24.14 -10.74
C GLN A 251 3.65 -23.72 -11.95
N SER A 252 2.33 -23.87 -11.87
CA SER A 252 1.34 -23.55 -12.90
C SER A 252 1.11 -22.06 -13.14
N GLY A 253 1.37 -21.17 -12.18
CA GLY A 253 1.10 -19.71 -12.34
C GLY A 253 1.86 -19.08 -13.52
N PRO A 254 3.19 -19.20 -13.58
CA PRO A 254 3.97 -18.74 -14.72
C PRO A 254 3.64 -19.54 -15.98
N LEU A 255 3.47 -20.86 -15.88
CA LEU A 255 3.11 -21.70 -17.03
C LEU A 255 1.77 -21.28 -17.66
N ALA A 256 0.80 -20.79 -16.88
CA ALA A 256 -0.46 -20.25 -17.36
C ALA A 256 -0.27 -18.96 -18.19
N LEU A 257 0.75 -18.14 -17.89
CA LEU A 257 1.09 -16.99 -18.74
C LEU A 257 1.53 -17.48 -20.13
N CYS A 258 2.49 -18.41 -20.23
CA CYS A 258 2.95 -18.98 -21.51
C CYS A 258 1.87 -19.79 -22.25
N GLY A 259 0.92 -20.36 -21.50
CA GLY A 259 -0.25 -21.04 -22.05
C GLY A 259 -1.34 -20.10 -22.55
N SER A 260 -1.34 -18.83 -22.10
CA SER A 260 -2.43 -17.90 -22.40
C SER A 260 -2.44 -17.51 -23.89
N PRO A 261 -3.63 -17.36 -24.50
CA PRO A 261 -3.76 -16.83 -25.87
C PRO A 261 -3.07 -15.48 -26.05
N SER A 262 -3.01 -14.64 -25.00
CA SER A 262 -2.32 -13.35 -25.01
C SER A 262 -0.80 -13.46 -25.17
N ALA A 263 -0.18 -14.51 -24.60
CA ALA A 263 1.25 -14.77 -24.77
C ALA A 263 1.56 -15.58 -26.03
N ARG A 264 0.57 -16.27 -26.62
CA ARG A 264 0.69 -17.04 -27.87
C ARG A 264 0.23 -16.28 -29.12
N SER A 265 -0.39 -15.12 -28.95
CA SER A 265 -0.73 -14.20 -30.04
C SER A 265 0.52 -13.85 -30.82
N SER A 266 0.40 -13.76 -32.15
CA SER A 266 1.46 -13.28 -33.03
C SER A 266 2.06 -11.96 -32.53
N SER A 267 3.36 -11.76 -32.79
CA SER A 267 4.19 -10.64 -32.30
C SER A 267 3.64 -9.23 -32.57
N LYS A 268 2.60 -9.09 -33.41
CA LYS A 268 1.96 -7.82 -33.74
C LYS A 268 1.00 -7.30 -32.65
N HIS A 269 0.46 -8.17 -31.79
CA HIS A 269 -0.59 -7.77 -30.82
C HIS A 269 -0.29 -8.06 -29.35
N SER A 270 0.87 -8.62 -29.01
CA SER A 270 1.22 -8.87 -27.60
C SER A 270 1.23 -7.58 -26.77
N GLU A 271 0.59 -7.63 -25.61
CA GLU A 271 0.60 -6.54 -24.62
C GLU A 271 1.97 -6.45 -23.94
N PRO A 272 2.34 -5.27 -23.39
CA PRO A 272 3.52 -5.16 -22.53
C PRO A 272 3.44 -6.13 -21.34
N ILE A 273 4.59 -6.66 -20.91
CA ILE A 273 4.70 -7.62 -19.81
C ILE A 273 4.17 -7.03 -18.51
N THR A 274 4.37 -5.73 -18.27
CA THR A 274 3.79 -5.02 -17.12
C THR A 274 2.27 -5.10 -17.10
N LYS A 275 1.62 -4.95 -18.26
CA LYS A 275 0.15 -5.08 -18.36
C LYS A 275 -0.29 -6.53 -18.13
N SER A 276 0.47 -7.48 -18.64
CA SER A 276 0.20 -8.92 -18.49
C SER A 276 0.34 -9.40 -17.03
N ILE A 277 1.29 -8.83 -16.27
CA ILE A 277 1.46 -9.12 -14.84
C ILE A 277 0.36 -8.49 -13.99
N THR A 278 -0.11 -7.29 -14.37
CA THR A 278 -1.08 -6.54 -13.57
C THR A 278 -2.53 -6.91 -13.83
N THR A 279 -2.82 -7.58 -14.95
CA THR A 279 -4.16 -8.00 -15.32
C THR A 279 -4.51 -9.35 -14.71
N SER A 280 -5.69 -9.44 -14.09
CA SER A 280 -6.19 -10.69 -13.50
C SER A 280 -6.83 -11.62 -14.55
N ARG A 281 -6.89 -11.23 -15.83
CA ARG A 281 -7.53 -12.03 -16.91
C ARG A 281 -6.98 -13.46 -17.04
N ALA A 282 -5.66 -13.60 -16.95
CA ALA A 282 -4.99 -14.90 -17.07
C ALA A 282 -4.86 -15.61 -15.72
N MET A 283 -5.21 -14.93 -14.61
CA MET A 283 -5.06 -15.46 -13.25
C MET A 283 -3.65 -15.97 -12.94
N ALA A 284 -2.64 -15.45 -13.65
CA ALA A 284 -1.27 -15.93 -13.58
C ALA A 284 -0.49 -15.28 -12.44
N PHE A 285 -0.80 -14.03 -12.10
CA PHE A 285 -0.05 -13.22 -11.12
C PHE A 285 -0.95 -12.68 -10.03
N GLY A 286 -0.93 -13.32 -8.85
CA GLY A 286 -1.65 -12.81 -7.69
C GLY A 286 -0.86 -11.69 -7.00
N GLY A 287 -1.55 -10.62 -6.59
CA GLY A 287 -0.95 -9.62 -5.69
C GLY A 287 -0.20 -8.48 -6.39
N PHE A 288 -0.03 -8.54 -7.71
CA PHE A 288 0.66 -7.51 -8.48
C PHE A 288 -0.31 -6.42 -8.96
N GLY A 289 0.07 -5.18 -8.71
CA GLY A 289 -0.43 -4.01 -9.44
C GLY A 289 0.74 -3.26 -10.08
N ARG A 290 0.49 -2.01 -10.47
CA ARG A 290 1.39 -1.27 -11.36
C ARG A 290 2.75 -1.03 -10.71
N HIS A 291 2.79 -0.71 -9.42
CA HIS A 291 4.07 -0.37 -8.80
C HIS A 291 4.93 -1.62 -8.57
N LEU A 292 4.35 -2.70 -8.05
CA LEU A 292 5.09 -3.94 -7.87
C LEU A 292 5.52 -4.57 -9.18
N ALA A 293 4.74 -4.45 -10.26
CA ALA A 293 5.14 -4.99 -11.56
C ALA A 293 6.42 -4.31 -12.09
N ASN A 294 6.51 -2.98 -12.01
CA ASN A 294 7.73 -2.25 -12.40
C ASN A 294 8.92 -2.63 -11.51
N ASP A 295 8.72 -2.63 -10.19
CA ASP A 295 9.77 -2.95 -9.23
C ASP A 295 10.26 -4.40 -9.36
N PHE A 296 9.34 -5.34 -9.61
CA PHE A 296 9.67 -6.74 -9.83
C PHE A 296 10.47 -6.91 -11.13
N LEU A 297 10.01 -6.34 -12.23
CA LEU A 297 10.69 -6.44 -13.53
C LEU A 297 12.09 -5.83 -13.49
N PHE A 298 12.27 -4.75 -12.73
CA PHE A 298 13.59 -4.22 -12.38
C PHE A 298 14.46 -5.28 -11.67
N THR A 299 13.95 -5.96 -10.65
CA THR A 299 14.74 -6.98 -9.91
C THR A 299 15.14 -8.20 -10.73
N VAL A 300 14.43 -8.51 -11.83
CA VAL A 300 14.73 -9.65 -12.70
C VAL A 300 15.39 -9.27 -14.03
N ALA A 301 15.81 -8.00 -14.17
CA ALA A 301 16.44 -7.47 -15.38
C ALA A 301 15.59 -7.73 -16.65
N ILE A 302 14.34 -7.26 -16.62
CA ILE A 302 13.43 -7.30 -17.77
C ILE A 302 12.83 -5.91 -17.94
N HIS A 303 12.90 -5.38 -19.15
CA HIS A 303 12.33 -4.06 -19.42
C HIS A 303 10.79 -4.10 -19.37
N PRO A 304 10.14 -3.22 -18.58
CA PRO A 304 8.70 -3.31 -18.33
C PRO A 304 7.79 -3.09 -19.56
N GLY A 305 8.32 -2.39 -20.56
CA GLY A 305 7.69 -2.20 -21.87
C GLY A 305 7.75 -3.42 -22.82
N MET A 306 8.60 -4.42 -22.56
CA MET A 306 8.74 -5.57 -23.47
C MET A 306 7.42 -6.31 -23.63
N SER A 307 7.16 -6.84 -24.82
CA SER A 307 5.98 -7.67 -25.04
C SER A 307 6.06 -8.96 -24.21
N ALA A 308 4.94 -9.41 -23.65
CA ALA A 308 4.89 -10.67 -22.91
C ALA A 308 5.33 -11.87 -23.77
N TYR A 309 4.98 -11.88 -25.06
CA TYR A 309 5.45 -12.88 -26.03
C TYR A 309 6.99 -12.96 -26.06
N ALA A 310 7.68 -11.82 -26.22
CA ALA A 310 9.14 -11.78 -26.30
C ALA A 310 9.78 -12.31 -25.01
N VAL A 311 9.27 -11.88 -23.85
CA VAL A 311 9.76 -12.33 -22.54
C VAL A 311 9.56 -13.84 -22.35
N CYS A 312 8.44 -14.39 -22.81
CA CYS A 312 8.14 -15.83 -22.68
C CYS A 312 8.89 -16.69 -23.72
N SER A 313 9.22 -16.13 -24.88
CA SER A 313 9.93 -16.84 -25.96
C SER A 313 11.43 -16.90 -25.72
N ASP A 314 12.00 -15.91 -25.05
CA ASP A 314 13.40 -15.93 -24.62
C ASP A 314 13.56 -16.80 -23.36
N LYS A 315 14.31 -17.90 -23.50
CA LYS A 315 14.52 -18.88 -22.41
C LYS A 315 15.16 -18.23 -21.17
N ALA A 316 16.10 -17.29 -21.34
CA ALA A 316 16.81 -16.69 -20.24
C ALA A 316 15.94 -15.68 -19.47
N MET A 317 15.21 -14.81 -20.19
CA MET A 317 14.23 -13.90 -19.61
C MET A 317 13.11 -14.66 -18.90
N TRP A 318 12.59 -15.72 -19.54
CA TRP A 318 11.57 -16.57 -18.95
C TRP A 318 12.02 -17.19 -17.62
N VAL A 319 13.23 -17.75 -17.60
CA VAL A 319 13.81 -18.35 -16.38
C VAL A 319 13.99 -17.30 -15.28
N ARG A 320 14.49 -16.10 -15.60
CA ARG A 320 14.63 -15.00 -14.63
C ARG A 320 13.26 -14.57 -14.07
N LEU A 321 12.28 -14.35 -14.95
CA LEU A 321 10.92 -13.99 -14.57
C LEU A 321 10.33 -15.06 -13.63
N ARG A 322 10.30 -16.32 -14.05
CA ARG A 322 9.71 -17.44 -13.29
C ARG A 322 10.37 -17.60 -11.93
N ASN A 323 11.72 -17.60 -11.89
CA ASN A 323 12.46 -17.85 -10.66
C ASN A 323 12.46 -16.65 -9.72
N GLY A 324 12.28 -15.43 -10.24
CA GLY A 324 12.30 -14.19 -9.45
C GLY A 324 11.01 -13.90 -8.68
N ILE A 325 9.85 -14.40 -9.14
CA ILE A 325 8.54 -14.07 -8.52
C ILE A 325 8.50 -14.48 -7.05
N LEU A 326 8.86 -15.72 -6.74
CA LEU A 326 8.74 -16.25 -5.37
C LEU A 326 9.67 -15.50 -4.39
N PRO A 327 10.98 -15.31 -4.66
CA PRO A 327 11.85 -14.47 -3.83
C PRO A 327 11.29 -13.06 -3.65
N PHE A 328 10.80 -12.43 -4.71
CA PHE A 328 10.24 -11.08 -4.65
C PHE A 328 9.02 -11.02 -3.72
N MET A 329 8.07 -11.96 -3.88
CA MET A 329 6.87 -12.02 -3.05
C MET A 329 7.16 -12.40 -1.59
N LYS A 330 8.21 -13.19 -1.32
CA LYS A 330 8.65 -13.54 0.05
C LYS A 330 9.05 -12.31 0.86
N THR A 331 9.51 -11.23 0.21
CA THR A 331 9.88 -9.97 0.85
C THR A 331 8.79 -9.46 1.80
N TRP A 332 7.52 -9.54 1.39
CA TRP A 332 6.38 -9.02 2.16
C TRP A 332 6.11 -9.81 3.45
N ARG A 333 6.60 -11.04 3.56
CA ARG A 333 6.51 -11.85 4.79
C ARG A 333 7.82 -11.89 5.58
N SER A 334 8.85 -11.15 5.15
CA SER A 334 10.13 -11.11 5.85
C SER A 334 9.99 -10.43 7.22
N LYS A 335 10.81 -10.86 8.19
CA LYS A 335 10.89 -10.22 9.51
C LYS A 335 11.29 -8.73 9.40
N GLU A 336 12.15 -8.40 8.45
CA GLU A 336 12.60 -7.04 8.21
C GLU A 336 11.46 -6.13 7.72
N PHE A 337 10.68 -6.59 6.73
CA PHE A 337 9.51 -5.84 6.27
C PHE A 337 8.48 -5.64 7.38
N ILE A 338 8.14 -6.72 8.09
CA ILE A 338 7.16 -6.67 9.18
C ILE A 338 7.60 -5.69 10.27
N SER A 339 8.87 -5.73 10.70
CA SER A 339 9.38 -4.88 11.77
C SER A 339 9.51 -3.41 11.38
N ARG A 340 9.89 -3.11 10.13
CA ARG A 340 10.15 -1.74 9.67
C ARG A 340 8.92 -1.04 9.09
N CYS A 341 8.05 -1.78 8.41
CA CYS A 341 6.93 -1.21 7.66
C CYS A 341 5.57 -1.54 8.29
N LEU A 342 5.44 -2.62 9.07
CA LEU A 342 4.16 -3.00 9.67
C LEU A 342 4.14 -2.75 11.19
N ASN A 343 4.96 -1.84 11.70
CA ASN A 343 4.89 -1.46 13.11
C ASN A 343 3.70 -0.55 13.38
N ASP A 344 3.17 -0.65 14.59
CA ASP A 344 2.14 0.28 15.04
C ASP A 344 2.77 1.65 15.28
N THR A 345 1.95 2.70 15.13
CA THR A 345 2.37 4.04 15.54
C THR A 345 2.60 4.09 17.04
N ASN A 346 3.54 4.92 17.49
CA ASN A 346 3.66 5.28 18.90
C ASN A 346 2.57 6.28 19.33
N SER A 347 1.34 6.09 18.86
CA SER A 347 0.15 6.91 19.14
C SER A 347 -1.01 5.99 19.50
N LEU A 348 -1.89 6.46 20.40
CA LEU A 348 -3.16 5.80 20.68
C LEU A 348 -4.19 6.08 19.58
N ASN A 349 -3.96 7.10 18.76
CA ASN A 349 -4.81 7.41 17.62
C ASN A 349 -4.56 6.40 16.48
N PRO A 350 -5.57 5.58 16.10
CA PRO A 350 -5.45 4.61 15.02
C PRO A 350 -5.25 5.25 13.63
N PHE A 351 -5.56 6.55 13.49
CA PHE A 351 -5.37 7.33 12.27
C PHE A 351 -4.07 8.14 12.27
N ALA A 352 -3.18 7.95 13.26
CA ALA A 352 -1.89 8.62 13.26
C ALA A 352 -1.02 8.21 12.06
N PHE A 353 -0.35 9.17 11.43
CA PHE A 353 0.54 8.89 10.32
C PHE A 353 1.84 8.20 10.77
N ASN A 354 2.11 6.99 10.27
CA ASN A 354 3.36 6.29 10.54
C ASN A 354 4.49 6.71 9.58
N HIS A 355 5.13 7.84 9.89
CA HIS A 355 6.23 8.36 9.08
C HIS A 355 7.41 7.37 8.93
N ALA A 356 7.74 6.61 9.97
CA ALA A 356 8.85 5.67 9.92
C ALA A 356 8.56 4.52 8.94
N SER A 357 7.38 3.92 9.05
CA SER A 357 6.91 2.89 8.13
C SER A 357 6.90 3.40 6.68
N ASN A 358 6.29 4.56 6.44
CA ASN A 358 6.21 5.16 5.10
C ASN A 358 7.60 5.38 4.49
N MET A 359 8.53 5.93 5.27
CA MET A 359 9.90 6.16 4.80
C MET A 359 10.64 4.87 4.50
N HIS A 360 10.54 3.86 5.37
CA HIS A 360 11.18 2.58 5.11
C HIS A 360 10.59 1.92 3.87
N TYR A 361 9.27 1.99 3.68
CA TYR A 361 8.62 1.48 2.48
C TYR A 361 9.16 2.13 1.21
N LEU A 362 9.05 3.46 1.11
CA LEU A 362 9.45 4.20 -0.10
C LEU A 362 10.95 4.14 -0.39
N SER A 363 11.80 4.10 0.64
CA SER A 363 13.26 4.06 0.44
C SER A 363 13.77 2.66 0.11
N THR A 364 13.23 1.62 0.75
CA THR A 364 13.80 0.26 0.71
C THR A 364 13.02 -0.67 -0.20
N TYR A 365 11.70 -0.58 -0.20
CA TYR A 365 10.80 -1.57 -0.82
C TYR A 365 10.20 -1.10 -2.14
N THR A 366 9.99 0.20 -2.32
CA THR A 366 9.76 0.78 -3.65
C THR A 366 11.10 0.88 -4.38
N LYS A 367 11.20 0.39 -5.62
CA LYS A 367 12.45 0.39 -6.40
C LYS A 367 12.44 1.51 -7.43
N VAL A 368 11.86 1.29 -8.59
CA VAL A 368 11.89 2.22 -9.73
C VAL A 368 10.57 2.99 -9.86
N TYR A 369 9.45 2.45 -9.37
CA TYR A 369 8.15 3.07 -9.59
C TYR A 369 8.08 4.52 -9.07
N LYS A 370 7.92 5.48 -10.00
CA LYS A 370 7.89 6.93 -9.73
C LYS A 370 9.08 7.45 -8.92
N LYS A 371 10.25 6.80 -9.03
CA LYS A 371 11.50 7.35 -8.50
C LYS A 371 12.28 8.06 -9.60
N LYS A 372 13.20 8.93 -9.20
CA LYS A 372 14.21 9.49 -10.08
C LYS A 372 15.50 8.70 -10.08
N TYR A 373 15.84 8.07 -8.95
CA TYR A 373 17.04 7.27 -8.79
C TYR A 373 16.75 5.98 -8.04
N VAL A 374 17.45 4.91 -8.41
CA VAL A 374 17.38 3.61 -7.75
C VAL A 374 18.77 3.12 -7.39
N ARG A 375 18.90 2.58 -6.17
CA ARG A 375 20.12 1.93 -5.73
C ARG A 375 20.15 0.47 -6.19
N VAL A 376 21.18 0.12 -6.95
CA VAL A 376 21.37 -1.19 -7.57
C VAL A 376 22.54 -1.89 -6.87
N GLY A 377 22.34 -3.13 -6.42
CA GLY A 377 23.42 -3.95 -5.87
C GLY A 377 24.37 -4.45 -6.97
N SER A 378 25.60 -4.78 -6.61
CA SER A 378 26.65 -5.20 -7.56
C SER A 378 26.20 -6.33 -8.50
N GLU A 379 25.56 -7.38 -7.97
CA GLU A 379 25.08 -8.50 -8.80
C GLU A 379 24.08 -8.08 -9.89
N LEU A 380 23.09 -7.25 -9.53
CA LEU A 380 22.09 -6.76 -10.47
C LEU A 380 22.69 -5.77 -11.47
N TYR A 381 23.62 -4.93 -11.02
CA TYR A 381 24.34 -4.02 -11.89
C TYR A 381 25.20 -4.78 -12.92
N SER A 382 25.97 -5.78 -12.47
CA SER A 382 26.76 -6.64 -13.35
C SER A 382 25.86 -7.37 -14.36
N LEU A 383 24.69 -7.84 -13.95
CA LEU A 383 23.72 -8.43 -14.87
C LEU A 383 23.23 -7.41 -15.91
N TYR A 384 22.95 -6.17 -15.52
CA TYR A 384 22.53 -5.12 -16.46
C TYR A 384 23.66 -4.80 -17.46
N ALA A 385 24.90 -4.68 -16.99
CA ALA A 385 26.06 -4.46 -17.85
C ALA A 385 26.29 -5.62 -18.83
N GLN A 386 26.19 -6.86 -18.37
CA GLN A 386 26.33 -8.07 -19.22
C GLN A 386 25.26 -8.15 -20.30
N LEU A 387 24.04 -7.68 -20.01
CA LEU A 387 22.93 -7.65 -20.96
C LEU A 387 22.94 -6.40 -21.87
N GLY A 388 23.94 -5.53 -21.76
CA GLY A 388 24.00 -4.28 -22.52
C GLY A 388 22.94 -3.26 -22.13
N TYR A 389 22.23 -3.44 -21.02
CA TYR A 389 21.10 -2.59 -20.62
C TYR A 389 21.50 -1.19 -20.17
N LEU A 390 22.79 -0.98 -19.90
CA LEU A 390 23.37 0.31 -19.55
C LEU A 390 23.97 1.04 -20.77
N ASP A 391 23.93 0.44 -21.95
CA ASP A 391 24.41 1.03 -23.20
C ASP A 391 23.23 1.55 -24.03
N SER A 392 23.13 2.87 -24.19
CA SER A 392 22.06 3.53 -24.96
C SER A 392 22.11 3.28 -26.46
N SER A 393 23.20 2.70 -26.98
CA SER A 393 23.33 2.28 -28.37
C SER A 393 22.90 0.82 -28.60
N HIS A 394 22.81 0.03 -27.53
CA HIS A 394 22.41 -1.37 -27.61
C HIS A 394 20.90 -1.52 -27.77
N THR A 395 20.45 -2.51 -28.54
CA THR A 395 19.02 -2.84 -28.69
C THR A 395 18.67 -4.09 -27.88
N ILE A 396 17.69 -3.98 -26.97
CA ILE A 396 17.25 -5.06 -26.10
C ILE A 396 16.86 -6.30 -26.92
N GLY A 397 17.43 -7.45 -26.53
CA GLY A 397 17.17 -8.76 -27.15
C GLY A 397 18.15 -9.12 -28.27
N GLN A 398 19.04 -8.20 -28.67
CA GLN A 398 20.18 -8.53 -29.52
C GLN A 398 21.36 -9.05 -28.68
N PRO A 399 22.29 -9.83 -29.27
CA PRO A 399 23.55 -10.13 -28.61
C PRO A 399 24.33 -8.84 -28.29
N TYR A 400 24.91 -8.75 -27.10
CA TYR A 400 25.73 -7.63 -26.67
C TYR A 400 27.21 -8.03 -26.66
N PHE A 401 28.05 -7.25 -27.33
CA PHE A 401 29.50 -7.49 -27.44
C PHE A 401 30.32 -6.30 -26.92
N GLY A 402 29.68 -5.34 -26.24
CA GLY A 402 30.36 -4.19 -25.69
C GLY A 402 31.33 -4.56 -24.56
N PRO A 403 32.19 -3.62 -24.14
CA PRO A 403 33.13 -3.86 -23.06
C PRO A 403 32.35 -4.33 -21.83
N MET A 404 32.69 -5.52 -21.31
CA MET A 404 32.17 -5.96 -20.03
C MET A 404 32.65 -4.94 -19.00
N ALA A 405 31.76 -4.04 -18.58
CA ALA A 405 32.01 -3.18 -17.45
C ALA A 405 32.11 -4.09 -16.21
N THR A 406 33.30 -4.62 -15.94
CA THR A 406 33.70 -5.11 -14.63
C THR A 406 33.96 -3.90 -13.74
N ALA A 407 33.00 -2.99 -13.65
CA ALA A 407 33.05 -1.98 -12.61
C ALA A 407 32.98 -2.77 -11.30
N SER A 408 34.09 -2.76 -10.55
CA SER A 408 34.10 -3.18 -9.15
C SER A 408 33.22 -2.20 -8.39
N VAL A 409 31.91 -2.40 -8.46
CA VAL A 409 30.97 -1.68 -7.63
C VAL A 409 31.11 -2.28 -6.25
N ASP A 410 31.89 -1.63 -5.38
CA ASP A 410 32.27 -2.16 -4.06
C ASP A 410 31.07 -2.63 -3.23
N ARG A 411 29.88 -1.99 -3.39
CA ARG A 411 28.61 -2.47 -2.80
C ARG A 411 27.35 -2.12 -3.61
N TYR A 412 27.23 -0.90 -4.11
CA TYR A 412 26.06 -0.43 -4.84
C TYR A 412 26.37 0.70 -5.82
N CYS A 413 25.54 0.86 -6.84
CA CYS A 413 25.54 1.96 -7.80
C CYS A 413 24.15 2.61 -7.81
N ASP A 414 24.08 3.94 -7.84
CA ASP A 414 22.82 4.65 -8.00
C ASP A 414 22.61 4.91 -9.51
N LEU A 415 21.50 4.41 -10.07
CA LEU A 415 21.12 4.61 -11.48
C LEU A 415 19.96 5.59 -11.58
N GLU A 416 19.93 6.38 -12.66
CA GLU A 416 18.74 7.15 -13.03
C GLU A 416 17.60 6.21 -13.42
N VAL A 417 16.38 6.62 -13.08
CA VAL A 417 15.15 5.96 -13.49
C VAL A 417 14.48 6.78 -14.58
N HIS A 418 14.21 6.12 -15.69
CA HIS A 418 13.49 6.67 -16.83
C HIS A 418 12.02 6.26 -16.78
N MET A 419 11.16 7.12 -17.33
CA MET A 419 9.75 6.81 -17.53
C MET A 419 9.51 6.65 -19.02
N ASP A 420 9.18 5.43 -19.45
CA ASP A 420 8.81 5.18 -20.84
C ASP A 420 7.29 5.08 -20.97
N CYS A 421 6.81 5.44 -22.15
CA CYS A 421 5.42 5.26 -22.54
C CYS A 421 5.31 4.26 -23.68
N VAL A 422 4.63 3.15 -23.43
CA VAL A 422 4.40 2.07 -24.40
C VAL A 422 2.91 1.91 -24.60
N LYS A 423 2.37 2.30 -25.77
CA LYS A 423 0.92 2.24 -26.06
C LYS A 423 0.06 2.90 -24.95
N LYS A 424 0.45 4.10 -24.49
CA LYS A 424 -0.18 4.85 -23.38
C LYS A 424 -0.01 4.24 -21.98
N LEU A 425 0.80 3.19 -21.83
CA LEU A 425 1.19 2.65 -20.54
C LEU A 425 2.50 3.30 -20.08
N GLU A 426 2.45 4.02 -18.97
CA GLU A 426 3.64 4.52 -18.27
C GLU A 426 4.33 3.37 -17.53
N VAL A 427 5.62 3.21 -17.77
CA VAL A 427 6.49 2.24 -17.09
C VAL A 427 7.76 2.94 -16.60
N TYR A 428 8.36 2.42 -15.53
CA TYR A 428 9.53 2.99 -14.88
C TYR A 428 10.67 1.97 -14.89
N THR A 429 11.85 2.38 -15.34
CA THR A 429 12.96 1.47 -15.64
C THR A 429 14.31 2.15 -15.41
N ALA A 430 15.35 1.37 -15.11
CA ALA A 430 16.75 1.83 -15.08
C ALA A 430 17.55 1.28 -16.26
N ILE A 431 16.87 0.75 -17.28
CA ILE A 431 17.45 0.23 -18.51
C ILE A 431 17.41 1.36 -19.54
N VAL A 432 18.58 1.71 -20.10
CA VAL A 432 18.74 2.77 -21.12
C VAL A 432 18.89 2.21 -22.54
N ALA A 433 19.10 0.90 -22.68
CA ALA A 433 19.16 0.25 -23.97
C ALA A 433 17.88 0.47 -24.78
N LEU A 434 18.06 0.61 -26.09
CA LEU A 434 16.98 0.87 -27.04
C LEU A 434 15.96 -0.27 -27.04
N PRO A 435 14.67 0.06 -27.10
CA PRO A 435 13.65 -0.95 -27.28
C PRO A 435 13.76 -1.63 -28.65
N PRO A 436 13.32 -2.88 -28.78
CA PRO A 436 13.35 -3.60 -30.06
C PRO A 436 12.43 -2.98 -31.13
N LYS A 437 11.51 -2.07 -30.74
CA LYS A 437 10.63 -1.31 -31.62
C LYS A 437 10.54 0.15 -31.13
N PRO A 438 11.52 1.00 -31.48
CA PRO A 438 11.61 2.38 -30.99
C PRO A 438 10.43 3.26 -31.38
N ASP A 439 9.79 2.99 -32.51
CA ASP A 439 8.59 3.68 -32.99
C ASP A 439 7.37 3.56 -32.05
N MET A 440 7.36 2.55 -31.18
CA MET A 440 6.24 2.24 -30.30
C MET A 440 6.43 2.75 -28.86
N TRP A 441 7.61 3.30 -28.56
CA TRP A 441 8.08 3.66 -27.23
C TRP A 441 8.60 5.09 -27.29
N TYR A 442 8.30 5.89 -26.27
CA TYR A 442 8.97 7.18 -26.10
C TYR A 442 9.33 7.37 -24.65
N THR A 443 10.53 7.86 -24.42
CA THR A 443 11.03 8.19 -23.08
C THR A 443 10.58 9.59 -22.71
N ILE A 444 10.02 9.70 -21.52
CA ILE A 444 9.61 10.96 -20.95
C ILE A 444 10.77 11.51 -20.11
N PRO A 445 11.13 12.80 -20.25
CA PRO A 445 12.22 13.40 -19.48
C PRO A 445 11.97 13.38 -17.96
N SER A 446 13.03 13.16 -17.17
CA SER A 446 12.97 13.00 -15.70
C SER A 446 12.57 14.25 -14.91
N ASN A 447 12.50 15.41 -15.55
CA ASN A 447 11.97 16.65 -14.98
C ASN A 447 10.44 16.75 -15.02
N THR A 448 9.75 15.88 -15.77
CA THR A 448 8.29 15.96 -15.97
C THR A 448 7.46 15.33 -14.85
N TRP A 449 8.05 14.46 -14.02
CA TRP A 449 7.35 13.86 -12.88
C TRP A 449 8.04 14.12 -11.55
N THR A 450 7.23 14.12 -10.50
CA THR A 450 7.66 14.24 -9.11
C THR A 450 8.06 12.88 -8.57
N ASP A 451 9.23 12.80 -7.92
CA ASP A 451 9.64 11.61 -7.17
C ASP A 451 8.57 11.28 -6.12
N ILE A 452 8.25 10.00 -5.99
CA ILE A 452 7.25 9.52 -5.03
C ILE A 452 7.58 9.92 -3.59
N GLN A 453 8.86 10.09 -3.25
CA GLN A 453 9.30 10.52 -1.93
C GLN A 453 8.98 12.00 -1.65
N ASP A 454 8.78 12.80 -2.70
CA ASP A 454 8.58 14.24 -2.61
C ASP A 454 7.11 14.66 -2.71
N LYS A 455 6.17 13.70 -2.80
CA LYS A 455 4.73 13.95 -2.99
C LYS A 455 3.98 14.56 -1.79
N GLY A 456 4.67 14.95 -0.73
CA GLY A 456 4.09 15.72 0.37
C GLY A 456 2.93 15.01 1.09
N ASN A 457 1.72 15.54 0.92
CA ASN A 457 0.47 15.07 1.54
C ASN A 457 -0.45 14.32 0.55
N ALA A 458 0.05 13.91 -0.61
CA ALA A 458 -0.69 13.00 -1.46
C ALA A 458 -0.56 11.55 -0.95
N THR A 459 -1.62 10.75 -1.14
CA THR A 459 -1.54 9.30 -0.99
C THR A 459 -0.54 8.75 -2.04
N THR A 460 0.32 7.83 -1.61
CA THR A 460 1.35 7.24 -2.47
C THR A 460 1.18 5.72 -2.52
N VAL A 461 2.23 4.96 -2.21
CA VAL A 461 2.22 3.50 -2.13
C VAL A 461 2.67 3.08 -0.73
N GLY A 462 2.24 1.90 -0.31
CA GLY A 462 2.69 1.28 0.92
C GLY A 462 1.69 1.32 2.07
N PRO A 463 1.95 0.50 3.12
CA PRO A 463 1.01 0.25 4.21
C PRO A 463 0.57 1.45 5.05
N ALA A 464 1.31 2.57 4.98
CA ALA A 464 1.10 3.77 5.78
C ALA A 464 0.58 4.97 4.95
N SER A 465 0.32 4.79 3.65
CA SER A 465 0.03 5.89 2.72
C SER A 465 -1.44 5.94 2.27
N PHE A 466 -2.37 5.84 3.23
CA PHE A 466 -3.81 5.95 3.00
C PHE A 466 -4.34 7.32 3.40
N ARG A 467 -5.45 7.76 2.80
CA ARG A 467 -5.91 9.14 2.91
C ARG A 467 -6.20 9.56 4.35
N GLU A 468 -6.86 8.70 5.11
CA GLU A 468 -7.28 8.97 6.49
C GLU A 468 -6.08 9.22 7.41
N VAL A 469 -4.95 8.53 7.17
CA VAL A 469 -3.70 8.75 7.93
C VAL A 469 -2.86 9.88 7.35
N ILE A 470 -2.84 10.05 6.03
CA ILE A 470 -2.10 11.12 5.36
C ILE A 470 -2.68 12.50 5.71
N GLN A 471 -4.00 12.62 5.81
CA GLN A 471 -4.65 13.85 6.28
C GLN A 471 -4.25 14.17 7.73
N ASN A 472 -4.02 13.15 8.57
CA ASN A 472 -3.51 13.28 9.93
C ASN A 472 -1.99 13.47 10.02
N LYS A 473 -1.30 13.70 8.89
CA LYS A 473 0.13 14.01 8.90
C LYS A 473 0.37 15.43 9.42
N LEU A 474 1.30 15.57 10.36
CA LEU A 474 1.71 16.87 10.88
C LEU A 474 2.41 17.70 9.80
N LYS A 475 2.02 18.98 9.66
CA LYS A 475 2.77 19.93 8.83
C LYS A 475 4.15 20.17 9.41
N ALA A 476 5.18 20.16 8.56
CA ALA A 476 6.55 20.50 8.97
C ALA A 476 6.67 21.88 9.65
N ASN A 477 5.74 22.82 9.37
CA ASN A 477 5.73 24.18 9.90
C ASN A 477 4.62 24.46 10.93
N SER A 478 3.89 23.46 11.45
CA SER A 478 2.84 23.73 12.43
C SER A 478 3.44 24.23 13.76
N GLU A 479 2.70 25.05 14.51
CA GLU A 479 3.15 25.50 15.84
C GLU A 479 3.37 24.35 16.82
N ALA A 480 2.66 23.24 16.64
CA ALA A 480 2.89 21.99 17.34
C ALA A 480 4.29 21.39 17.07
N MET A 481 4.93 21.79 15.96
CA MET A 481 6.30 21.42 15.58
C MET A 481 7.36 22.46 15.96
N LYS A 482 6.99 23.60 16.57
CA LYS A 482 7.98 24.52 17.12
C LYS A 482 8.58 23.87 18.38
N PRO A 483 9.91 23.66 18.47
CA PRO A 483 10.50 23.07 19.65
C PRO A 483 10.23 23.97 20.87
N LYS A 484 9.37 23.51 21.78
CA LYS A 484 9.19 24.18 23.07
C LYS A 484 10.48 23.99 23.88
N PRO A 485 11.09 25.06 24.41
CA PRO A 485 12.25 24.94 25.27
C PRO A 485 11.91 24.12 26.52
N GLY A 486 12.78 23.17 26.88
CA GLY A 486 12.61 22.30 28.05
C GLY A 486 12.67 20.79 27.75
N ARG A 487 12.70 19.99 28.82
CA ARG A 487 12.71 18.51 28.74
C ARG A 487 11.30 18.01 28.38
N PRO A 488 11.13 17.17 27.35
CA PRO A 488 9.83 16.61 27.00
C PRO A 488 9.16 15.92 28.20
N ALA A 489 7.87 16.21 28.41
CA ALA A 489 7.08 15.59 29.47
C ALA A 489 7.02 14.07 29.26
N LYS A 490 7.16 13.31 30.34
CA LYS A 490 7.01 11.85 30.30
C LYS A 490 5.53 11.49 30.40
N VAL A 491 5.00 10.83 29.37
CA VAL A 491 3.68 10.20 29.38
C VAL A 491 3.76 8.96 30.27
N LYS A 492 3.10 9.01 31.43
CA LYS A 492 2.94 7.86 32.32
C LYS A 492 1.83 6.98 31.76
N THR A 493 2.18 5.86 31.15
CA THR A 493 1.23 4.91 30.55
C THR A 493 0.83 3.76 31.49
N GLY A 494 1.34 3.74 32.73
CA GLY A 494 1.12 2.66 33.70
C GLY A 494 1.82 1.33 33.36
N LYS A 495 2.44 1.20 32.18
CA LYS A 495 3.15 -0.01 31.74
C LYS A 495 4.60 -0.04 32.27
N ARG A 496 5.09 -1.22 32.69
CA ARG A 496 6.50 -1.44 33.04
C ARG A 496 7.39 -1.13 31.83
N GLY A 497 8.35 -0.21 31.98
CA GLY A 497 9.26 0.22 30.92
C GLY A 497 9.63 1.70 31.00
N ARG A 498 10.48 2.17 30.08
CA ARG A 498 10.88 3.59 29.99
C ARG A 498 9.66 4.43 29.56
N PRO A 499 9.21 5.43 30.35
CA PRO A 499 8.06 6.25 30.00
C PRO A 499 8.27 6.95 28.65
N THR A 500 7.23 6.95 27.83
CA THR A 500 7.24 7.61 26.52
C THR A 500 7.36 9.12 26.75
N THR A 501 8.33 9.78 26.15
CA THR A 501 8.35 11.25 26.13
C THR A 501 7.31 11.74 25.12
N THR A 502 6.55 12.79 25.43
CA THR A 502 5.73 13.50 24.44
C THR A 502 6.59 13.77 23.20
N HIS A 503 6.00 13.60 22.01
CA HIS A 503 6.71 13.80 20.74
C HIS A 503 7.41 15.15 20.77
N SER A 504 8.73 15.16 20.99
CA SER A 504 9.47 16.41 20.89
C SER A 504 9.52 16.74 19.41
N ALA A 505 8.89 17.85 19.05
CA ALA A 505 8.94 18.39 17.72
C ALA A 505 10.37 18.37 17.10
N SER A 506 11.39 18.54 17.96
CA SER A 506 12.80 18.44 17.59
C SER A 506 13.24 17.10 16.96
N LYS A 507 12.69 15.94 17.36
CA LYS A 507 13.07 14.64 16.79
C LYS A 507 12.43 14.40 15.42
N TYR A 508 11.25 14.99 15.18
CA TYR A 508 10.59 14.99 13.89
C TYR A 508 11.25 15.99 12.92
N MET A 509 11.57 17.21 13.41
CA MET A 509 12.31 18.23 12.66
C MET A 509 13.67 17.74 12.19
N ARG A 510 14.42 16.98 13.00
CA ARG A 510 15.73 16.42 12.61
C ARG A 510 15.63 15.34 11.51
N LYS A 511 14.48 14.66 11.41
CA LYS A 511 14.21 13.70 10.32
C LYS A 511 13.78 14.41 9.04
N HIS A 512 12.95 15.45 9.16
CA HIS A 512 12.51 16.28 8.03
C HIS A 512 13.65 17.12 7.46
N SER A 513 14.49 17.74 8.30
CA SER A 513 15.66 18.53 7.86
C SER A 513 16.65 17.68 7.07
N ASN A 514 16.83 16.41 7.45
CA ASN A 514 17.69 15.48 6.70
C ASN A 514 17.08 15.12 5.33
N GLN A 515 15.76 15.05 5.18
CA GLN A 515 15.13 14.88 3.85
C GLN A 515 15.31 16.12 2.97
N THR A 516 15.13 17.32 3.53
CA THR A 516 15.34 18.57 2.79
C THR A 516 16.81 18.79 2.43
N ALA A 517 17.74 18.35 3.28
CA ALA A 517 19.18 18.43 3.02
C ALA A 517 19.65 17.42 1.96
N ILE A 518 19.15 16.17 1.99
CA ILE A 518 19.48 15.13 0.99
C ILE A 518 18.87 15.47 -0.38
N SER A 519 17.65 16.02 -0.42
CA SER A 519 17.03 16.48 -1.67
C SER A 519 17.69 17.75 -2.22
N ARG A 520 18.21 18.63 -1.36
CA ARG A 520 19.00 19.80 -1.78
C ARG A 520 20.40 19.44 -2.26
N SER A 521 21.14 18.54 -1.60
CA SER A 521 22.47 18.14 -2.09
C SER A 521 22.38 17.49 -3.47
N ARG A 522 21.40 16.61 -3.67
CA ARG A 522 21.14 15.97 -4.98
C ARG A 522 20.67 16.93 -6.08
N LYS A 523 20.13 18.10 -5.72
CA LYS A 523 19.77 19.16 -6.68
C LYS A 523 20.97 20.01 -7.08
N VAL A 524 21.90 20.22 -6.16
CA VAL A 524 23.14 20.96 -6.38
C VAL A 524 24.08 20.14 -7.27
N ASP A 525 24.17 18.83 -7.05
CA ASP A 525 24.99 17.94 -7.89
C ASP A 525 24.52 17.89 -9.36
N THR A 526 23.22 18.11 -9.64
CA THR A 526 22.67 18.22 -11.01
C THR A 526 22.77 19.60 -11.65
N ALA A 527 23.08 20.65 -10.88
CA ALA A 527 23.21 22.02 -11.42
C ALA A 527 24.65 22.32 -11.84
N ASP A 528 25.63 21.76 -11.12
CA ASP A 528 27.07 21.96 -11.38
C ASP A 528 27.60 21.24 -12.64
N GLU A 529 26.79 20.42 -13.33
CA GLU A 529 27.17 19.78 -14.61
C GLU A 529 26.62 20.52 -15.85
N SER A 530 26.01 21.71 -15.71
CA SER A 530 25.38 22.42 -16.84
C SER A 530 25.86 23.86 -17.11
N GLU A 531 26.95 24.30 -16.52
CA GLU A 531 27.57 25.60 -16.85
C GLU A 531 29.05 25.45 -17.17
N ASP A 532 29.35 25.04 -18.41
CA ASP A 532 30.63 25.33 -19.07
C ASP A 532 30.42 25.33 -20.59
N GLU A 533 29.87 26.43 -21.12
CA GLU A 533 30.15 26.91 -22.48
C GLU A 533 29.56 28.32 -22.70
N ALA A 534 30.43 29.35 -22.62
CA ALA A 534 30.48 30.56 -23.45
C ALA A 534 31.19 31.70 -22.69
N GLY A 535 32.38 32.08 -23.18
CA GLY A 535 33.23 33.09 -22.56
C GLY A 535 32.87 34.55 -22.83
N GLY A 536 33.64 35.45 -22.20
CA GLY A 536 33.84 36.81 -22.71
C GLY A 536 33.93 37.93 -21.66
N ASN A 537 35.16 38.25 -21.25
CA ASN A 537 35.73 39.56 -20.83
C ASN A 537 35.04 40.44 -19.76
N GLY A 538 35.85 40.80 -18.74
CA GLY A 538 35.64 42.00 -17.93
C GLY A 538 36.48 42.06 -16.66
N VAL A 539 37.67 42.67 -16.74
CA VAL A 539 38.55 43.02 -15.61
C VAL A 539 37.91 44.11 -14.74
N ILE A 540 37.99 43.99 -13.40
CA ILE A 540 38.26 45.05 -12.40
C ILE A 540 38.58 44.41 -11.03
N VAL A 541 39.42 45.10 -10.26
CA VAL A 541 40.34 44.65 -9.20
C VAL A 541 39.82 44.92 -7.76
N SER A 542 40.19 44.03 -6.82
CA SER A 542 40.35 44.19 -5.34
C SER A 542 39.08 44.39 -4.47
N SER A 543 38.97 43.99 -3.21
CA SER A 543 39.85 43.44 -2.15
C SER A 543 38.97 42.89 -1.02
N GLY A 544 39.40 41.84 -0.30
CA GLY A 544 38.73 41.45 0.95
C GLY A 544 39.16 40.10 1.55
N THR A 545 40.24 40.13 2.32
CA THR A 545 40.81 39.04 3.13
C THR A 545 39.89 38.48 4.22
N SER A 546 39.78 37.13 4.29
CA SER A 546 39.84 36.14 5.42
C SER A 546 39.40 36.52 6.86
N PRO A 547 38.99 35.59 7.77
CA PRO A 547 39.48 34.20 7.84
C PRO A 547 38.51 33.07 8.27
N ILE A 548 38.90 31.87 7.85
CA ILE A 548 38.47 30.55 8.30
C ILE A 548 38.95 30.31 9.75
N LYS A 549 38.04 29.90 10.64
CA LYS A 549 38.36 29.42 12.00
C LYS A 549 38.35 27.89 12.02
N THR A 550 39.53 27.28 12.02
CA THR A 550 39.76 25.91 12.50
C THR A 550 39.85 25.92 14.03
N ARG A 551 39.16 24.99 14.69
CA ARG A 551 39.36 24.71 16.12
C ARG A 551 39.62 23.22 16.31
N ALA A 552 40.89 22.88 16.39
CA ALA A 552 41.37 21.65 16.99
C ALA A 552 41.27 21.74 18.52
N ALA A 553 40.95 20.63 19.18
CA ALA A 553 41.26 20.45 20.59
C ALA A 553 41.68 18.99 20.84
N ARG A 554 42.96 18.85 21.16
CA ARG A 554 43.68 17.68 21.65
C ARG A 554 43.07 17.17 22.96
N ARG A 555 43.18 15.86 23.19
CA ARG A 555 43.22 15.28 24.54
C ARG A 555 44.46 14.39 24.62
N ASN A 556 45.46 14.87 25.36
CA ASN A 556 46.69 14.13 25.67
C ASN A 556 46.40 13.07 26.74
N MET A 557 47.02 11.91 26.55
CA MET A 557 47.43 11.01 27.63
C MET A 557 48.56 11.65 28.43
N LEU A 558 48.63 11.35 29.72
CA LEU A 558 49.89 11.29 30.46
C LEU A 558 49.73 10.22 31.56
N GLN A 559 50.68 9.28 31.58
CA GLN A 559 51.04 8.51 32.75
C GLN A 559 52.39 9.06 33.23
N ILE A 560 52.45 9.31 34.54
CA ILE A 560 53.56 9.77 35.39
C ILE A 560 53.91 11.27 35.26
#